data_AF-R9K6L3-F1
#
_entry.id   AF-R9K6L3-F1
#
_cell.length_a   1.000
_cell.length_b   1.000
_cell.length_c   1.000
_cell.angle_alpha   90.00
_cell.angle_beta   90.00
_cell.angle_gamma   90.00
#
_symmetry.space_group_name_H-M   'P 1'
#
loop_
_entity.id
_entity.type
_entity.pdbx_description
1 polymer ?
#
loop_
_entity_poly.entity_id
_entity_poly.type
_entity_poly.pdbx_seq_one_letter_code
_entity_poly.pdbx_strand_id
1 'polypeptide(L)'
;MEALAKELLFQINDICIRRHYLKQTDTVERGIGLSGQIRQFTSALLEGNVFCLEETEQAGFQNYVLQVLEDYIEASVQRDMVLMADVLDYGLRELLNIFGWEGAKEGPDGKGNF
;
A
#
# COMPACT_ATOMS: atom_id res chain seq x y z
N MET A 1 11.16 7.18 5.81
CA MET A 1 10.43 6.01 5.26
C MET A 1 9.13 5.79 6.00
N GLU A 2 9.19 5.58 7.31
CA GLU A 2 8.02 5.25 8.14
C GLU A 2 6.91 6.31 8.12
N ALA A 3 7.24 7.60 8.20
CA ALA A 3 6.24 8.67 8.10
C ALA A 3 5.52 8.69 6.74
N LEU A 4 6.27 8.46 5.64
CA LEU A 4 5.69 8.33 4.30
C LEU A 4 4.77 7.10 4.22
N ALA A 5 5.20 5.97 4.78
CA ALA A 5 4.41 4.75 4.81
C ALA A 5 3.11 4.92 5.61
N LYS A 6 3.17 5.54 6.79
CA LYS A 6 2.01 5.83 7.64
C LYS A 6 1.00 6.77 6.95
N GLU A 7 1.49 7.83 6.32
CA GLU A 7 0.64 8.76 5.57
C GLU A 7 -0.01 8.08 4.37
N LEU A 8 0.76 7.31 3.59
CA LEU A 8 0.24 6.60 2.43
C LEU A 8 -0.80 5.54 2.82
N LEU A 9 -0.56 4.82 3.93
CA LEU A 9 -1.50 3.85 4.49
C LEU A 9 -2.82 4.52 4.92
N PHE A 10 -2.74 5.67 5.59
CA PHE A 10 -3.94 6.43 5.97
C PHE A 10 -4.77 6.84 4.74
N GLN A 11 -4.11 7.36 3.70
CA GLN A 11 -4.77 7.78 2.47
C GLN A 11 -5.39 6.61 1.70
N ILE A 12 -4.70 5.47 1.63
CA ILE A 12 -5.23 4.23 1.04
C ILE A 12 -6.47 3.75 1.81
N ASN A 13 -6.40 3.71 3.15
CA ASN A 13 -7.54 3.32 3.98
C ASN A 13 -8.76 4.24 3.75
N ASP A 14 -8.55 5.56 3.67
CA ASP A 14 -9.62 6.52 3.35
C ASP A 14 -10.27 6.22 1.99
N ILE A 15 -9.48 5.95 0.95
CA ILE A 15 -9.98 5.59 -0.38
C ILE A 15 -10.81 4.29 -0.34
N CYS A 16 -10.28 3.24 0.29
CA CYS A 16 -10.95 1.94 0.37
C CYS A 16 -12.24 2.01 1.18
N ILE A 17 -12.26 2.72 2.31
CA ILE A 17 -13.45 2.93 3.15
C ILE A 17 -14.53 3.69 2.34
N ARG A 18 -14.15 4.77 1.65
CA ARG A 18 -15.07 5.54 0.81
C ARG A 18 -15.70 4.70 -0.29
N ARG A 19 -14.92 3.84 -0.94
CA ARG A 19 -15.44 2.92 -1.96
C ARG A 19 -16.39 1.88 -1.35
N HIS A 20 -15.96 1.19 -0.28
CA HIS A 20 -16.72 0.06 0.26
C HIS A 20 -18.01 0.48 0.95
N TYR A 21 -17.94 1.50 1.81
CA TYR A 21 -19.04 1.92 2.65
C TYR A 21 -19.83 3.10 2.08
N LEU A 22 -19.15 4.06 1.44
CA LEU A 22 -19.80 5.28 0.91
C LEU A 22 -20.10 5.21 -0.60
N LYS A 23 -19.72 4.11 -1.27
CA LYS A 23 -19.96 3.86 -2.69
C LYS A 23 -19.44 4.99 -3.60
N GLN A 24 -18.37 5.68 -3.19
CA GLN A 24 -17.73 6.69 -4.02
C GLN A 24 -17.02 6.03 -5.20
N THR A 25 -17.06 6.69 -6.36
CA THR A 25 -16.53 6.18 -7.63
C THR A 25 -15.25 6.89 -8.07
N ASP A 26 -14.63 7.70 -7.20
CA ASP A 26 -13.43 8.50 -7.47
C ASP A 26 -12.13 7.76 -7.08
N THR A 27 -12.20 6.43 -6.90
CA THR A 27 -11.05 5.59 -6.48
C THR A 27 -9.87 5.69 -7.43
N VAL A 28 -10.13 5.78 -8.74
CA VAL A 28 -9.07 5.89 -9.77
C VAL A 28 -8.38 7.25 -9.66
N GLU A 29 -9.14 8.34 -9.59
CA GLU A 29 -8.59 9.70 -9.51
C GLU A 29 -7.78 9.89 -8.24
N ARG A 30 -8.28 9.40 -7.11
CA ARG A 30 -7.56 9.45 -5.84
C ARG A 30 -6.30 8.58 -5.87
N GLY A 31 -6.40 7.36 -6.38
CA GLY A 31 -5.25 6.45 -6.52
C GLY A 31 -4.14 7.01 -7.40
N ILE A 32 -4.49 7.65 -8.52
CA ILE A 32 -3.54 8.37 -9.38
C ILE A 32 -2.92 9.57 -8.63
N GLY A 33 -3.72 10.25 -7.81
CA GLY A 33 -3.26 11.33 -6.93
C GLY A 33 -2.12 10.92 -5.97
N LEU A 34 -2.03 9.64 -5.62
CA LEU A 34 -0.99 9.08 -4.75
C LEU A 34 0.32 8.72 -5.48
N SER A 35 0.36 8.81 -6.81
CA SER A 35 1.47 8.32 -7.65
C SER A 35 2.86 8.79 -7.21
N GLY A 36 2.98 10.03 -6.74
CA GLY A 36 4.24 10.58 -6.23
C GLY A 36 4.74 9.85 -4.96
N GLN A 37 3.85 9.62 -4.01
CA GLN A 37 4.15 8.91 -2.76
C GLN A 37 4.39 7.42 -3.01
N ILE A 38 3.57 6.78 -3.86
CA ILE A 38 3.73 5.39 -4.27
C ILE A 38 5.12 5.19 -4.90
N ARG A 39 5.49 6.03 -5.88
CA ARG A 39 6.81 5.97 -6.51
C ARG A 39 7.94 6.14 -5.51
N GLN A 40 7.85 7.12 -4.62
CA GLN A 40 8.88 7.37 -3.62
C GLN A 40 9.03 6.17 -2.66
N PHE A 41 7.92 5.59 -2.24
CA PHE A 41 7.89 4.43 -1.35
C PHE A 41 8.48 3.19 -2.01
N THR A 42 7.99 2.81 -3.19
CA THR A 42 8.44 1.60 -3.89
C THR A 42 9.88 1.70 -4.38
N SER A 43 10.35 2.89 -4.79
CA SER A 43 11.77 3.09 -5.15
C SER A 43 12.68 2.73 -3.97
N ALA A 44 12.31 3.15 -2.76
CA ALA A 44 13.10 2.86 -1.58
C ALA A 44 13.08 1.37 -1.16
N LEU A 45 11.99 0.65 -1.48
CA LEU A 45 11.95 -0.82 -1.33
C LEU A 45 12.82 -1.55 -2.34
N LEU A 46 13.01 -0.97 -3.53
CA LEU A 46 13.81 -1.54 -4.61
C LEU A 46 15.31 -1.22 -4.48
N GLU A 47 15.67 -0.05 -3.94
CA GLU A 47 17.05 0.47 -3.87
C GLU A 47 18.00 -0.32 -2.94
N GLY A 48 17.53 -1.29 -2.14
CA GLY A 48 18.44 -2.15 -1.38
C GLY A 48 17.78 -3.15 -0.44
N ASN A 49 18.62 -3.85 0.32
CA ASN A 49 18.21 -4.83 1.31
C ASN A 49 17.74 -4.17 2.61
N VAL A 50 16.60 -3.46 2.55
CA VAL A 50 16.00 -2.72 3.67
C VAL A 50 15.79 -3.61 4.91
N PHE A 51 15.63 -4.91 4.70
CA PHE A 51 15.28 -5.88 5.74
C PHE A 51 16.37 -6.93 6.02
N CYS A 52 17.59 -6.76 5.49
CA CYS A 52 18.68 -7.73 5.62
C CYS A 52 18.30 -9.17 5.21
N LEU A 53 17.44 -9.33 4.19
CA LEU A 53 17.01 -10.59 3.58
C LEU A 53 18.16 -11.32 2.88
N GLU A 54 18.04 -12.64 2.77
CA GLU A 54 18.90 -13.44 1.91
C GLU A 54 18.66 -13.07 0.43
N GLU A 55 19.64 -13.32 -0.45
CA GLU A 55 19.58 -12.88 -1.86
C GLU A 55 18.30 -13.37 -2.60
N THR A 56 17.89 -14.61 -2.35
CA THR A 56 16.69 -15.20 -2.96
C THR A 56 15.40 -14.57 -2.44
N GLU A 57 15.35 -14.26 -1.14
CA GLU A 57 14.22 -13.59 -0.50
C GLU A 57 14.14 -12.13 -0.95
N GLN A 58 15.28 -11.44 -1.06
CA GLN A 58 15.37 -10.09 -1.59
C GLN A 58 14.86 -10.02 -3.03
N ALA A 59 15.27 -10.96 -3.89
CA ALA A 59 14.77 -11.03 -5.26
C ALA A 59 13.26 -11.29 -5.32
N GLY A 60 12.75 -12.19 -4.47
CA GLY A 60 11.32 -12.45 -4.34
C GLY A 60 10.52 -11.22 -3.91
N PHE A 61 11.02 -10.50 -2.90
CA PHE A 61 10.41 -9.27 -2.42
C PHE A 61 10.40 -8.17 -3.49
N GLN A 62 11.53 -7.93 -4.16
CA GLN A 62 11.62 -6.94 -5.23
C GLN A 62 10.68 -7.27 -6.40
N ASN A 63 10.57 -8.55 -6.77
CA ASN A 63 9.61 -8.99 -7.79
C ASN A 63 8.17 -8.71 -7.38
N TYR A 64 7.80 -8.95 -6.12
CA TYR A 64 6.46 -8.61 -5.63
C TYR A 64 6.19 -7.10 -5.66
N VAL A 65 7.17 -6.26 -5.27
CA VAL A 65 7.05 -4.79 -5.37
C VAL A 65 6.83 -4.37 -6.84
N LEU A 66 7.53 -5.00 -7.79
CA LEU A 66 7.35 -4.73 -9.22
C LEU A 66 5.96 -5.14 -9.72
N GLN A 67 5.45 -6.31 -9.32
CA GLN A 67 4.10 -6.75 -9.68
C GLN A 67 3.02 -5.77 -9.20
N VAL A 68 3.11 -5.32 -7.96
CA VAL A 68 2.17 -4.31 -7.41
C VAL A 68 2.23 -2.99 -8.21
N LEU A 69 3.42 -2.58 -8.69
CA LEU A 69 3.56 -1.41 -9.54
C LEU A 69 2.98 -1.61 -10.95
N GLU A 70 3.16 -2.79 -11.53
CA GLU A 70 2.58 -3.14 -12.83
C GLU A 70 1.06 -3.08 -12.77
N ASP A 71 0.44 -3.71 -11.76
CA ASP A 71 -1.00 -3.67 -11.56
C ASP A 71 -1.51 -2.24 -11.30
N TYR A 72 -0.75 -1.42 -10.54
CA TYR A 72 -1.09 -0.01 -10.32
C TYR A 72 -1.10 0.81 -11.61
N ILE A 73 -0.08 0.60 -12.46
CA ILE A 73 0.03 1.27 -13.76
C ILE A 73 -1.11 0.80 -14.67
N GLU A 74 -1.40 -0.49 -14.71
CA GLU A 74 -2.50 -1.06 -15.48
C GLU A 74 -3.84 -0.44 -15.06
N ALA A 75 -4.13 -0.44 -13.76
CA ALA A 75 -5.33 0.18 -13.19
C ALA A 75 -5.44 1.66 -13.56
N SER A 76 -4.32 2.39 -13.50
CA SER A 76 -4.26 3.82 -13.82
C SER A 76 -4.53 4.08 -15.30
N VAL A 77 -3.92 3.29 -16.20
CA VAL A 77 -4.04 3.45 -17.66
C VAL A 77 -5.44 3.05 -18.13
N GLN A 78 -5.96 1.92 -17.66
CA GLN A 78 -7.28 1.44 -18.03
C GLN A 78 -8.42 2.18 -17.31
N ARG A 79 -8.08 2.97 -16.27
CA ARG A 79 -9.04 3.55 -15.32
C ARG A 79 -9.97 2.49 -14.72
N ASP A 80 -9.40 1.33 -14.42
CA ASP A 80 -10.13 0.23 -13.79
C ASP A 80 -10.25 0.50 -12.29
N MET A 81 -11.47 0.80 -11.86
CA MET A 81 -11.79 1.09 -10.46
C MET A 81 -11.68 -0.14 -9.55
N VAL A 82 -11.94 -1.34 -10.09
CA VAL A 82 -11.85 -2.58 -9.32
C VAL A 82 -10.38 -2.90 -9.13
N LEU A 83 -9.59 -2.91 -10.21
CA LEU A 83 -8.16 -3.17 -10.13
C LEU A 83 -7.44 -2.11 -9.29
N MET A 84 -7.80 -0.83 -9.42
CA MET A 84 -7.21 0.22 -8.58
C MET A 84 -7.49 -0.04 -7.09
N ALA A 85 -8.73 -0.40 -6.74
CA ALA A 85 -9.07 -0.70 -5.36
C ALA A 85 -8.31 -1.93 -4.85
N ASP A 86 -8.20 -2.98 -5.66
CA ASP A 86 -7.52 -4.21 -5.29
C ASP A 86 -6.01 -3.96 -5.09
N VAL A 87 -5.37 -3.20 -5.97
CA VAL A 87 -3.95 -2.84 -5.84
C VAL A 87 -3.70 -1.97 -4.62
N LEU A 88 -4.58 -1.00 -4.31
CA LEU A 88 -4.45 -0.18 -3.12
C LEU A 88 -4.61 -1.02 -1.84
N ASP A 89 -5.62 -1.90 -1.78
CA ASP A 89 -5.99 -2.63 -0.55
C ASP A 89 -5.19 -3.92 -0.31
N TYR A 90 -4.82 -4.63 -1.37
CA TYR A 90 -4.17 -5.95 -1.29
C TYR A 90 -2.75 -5.96 -1.87
N GLY A 91 -2.32 -4.93 -2.61
CA GLY A 91 -0.92 -4.79 -3.02
C GLY A 91 -0.16 -3.81 -2.13
N LEU A 92 -0.47 -2.53 -2.27
CA LEU A 92 0.25 -1.44 -1.60
C LEU A 92 0.07 -1.47 -0.08
N ARG A 93 -1.13 -1.75 0.42
CA ARG A 93 -1.36 -1.86 1.88
C ARG A 93 -0.51 -2.97 2.52
N GLU A 94 -0.34 -4.11 1.86
CA GLU A 94 0.48 -5.20 2.37
C GLU A 94 1.95 -4.77 2.50
N LEU A 95 2.49 -4.11 1.48
CA LEU A 95 3.84 -3.53 1.53
C LEU A 95 3.98 -2.48 2.64
N LEU A 96 2.96 -1.65 2.86
CA LEU A 96 2.98 -0.59 3.87
C LEU A 96 2.89 -1.15 5.30
N ASN A 97 2.14 -2.24 5.48
CA ASN A 97 1.98 -2.90 6.78
C ASN A 97 3.30 -3.44 7.35
N ILE A 98 4.32 -3.67 6.52
CA ILE A 98 5.68 -4.00 6.96
C ILE A 98 6.23 -2.93 7.92
N PHE A 99 5.86 -1.66 7.72
CA PHE A 99 6.27 -0.53 8.57
C PHE A 99 5.23 -0.17 9.64
N GLY A 100 4.04 -0.78 9.61
CA GLY A 100 2.92 -0.47 10.49
C GLY A 100 2.92 -1.23 11.83
N TRP A 101 3.79 -2.23 11.98
CA TRP A 101 3.78 -3.14 13.14
C TRP A 101 4.58 -2.63 14.34
N GLU A 102 4.32 -1.39 14.78
CA GLU A 102 4.66 -0.93 16.15
C GLU A 102 3.45 -0.39 16.93
N GLY A 103 2.24 -0.49 16.37
CA GLY A 103 1.01 0.08 16.96
C GLY A 103 -0.02 -0.92 17.49
N ALA A 104 0.17 -2.23 17.32
CA ALA A 104 -0.66 -3.26 17.96
C ALA A 104 0.02 -3.80 19.23
N LYS A 105 0.58 -2.90 20.06
CA LYS A 105 0.75 -3.20 21.47
C LYS A 105 -0.59 -2.93 22.12
N GLU A 106 -1.12 -4.01 22.70
CA GLU A 106 -2.27 -4.08 23.59
C GLU A 106 -2.68 -2.70 24.13
N GLY A 107 -3.91 -2.27 23.80
CA GLY A 107 -4.56 -1.30 24.65
C GLY A 107 -4.51 -1.84 26.09
N PRO A 108 -4.36 -0.98 27.12
CA PRO A 108 -4.12 -1.42 28.49
C PRO A 108 -5.19 -2.39 29.06
N ASP A 109 -6.29 -2.59 28.33
CA ASP A 109 -7.45 -3.36 28.78
C ASP A 109 -7.92 -4.48 27.81
N GLY A 110 -7.08 -4.94 26.88
CA GLY A 110 -7.34 -6.22 26.17
C GLY A 110 -8.68 -6.34 25.43
N LYS A 111 -9.24 -5.22 24.94
CA LYS A 111 -10.41 -5.23 24.05
C LYS A 111 -10.16 -4.35 22.85
N GLY A 112 -9.89 -4.99 21.72
CA GLY A 112 -10.01 -4.36 20.41
C GLY A 112 -11.49 -4.04 20.15
N ASN A 113 -11.78 -2.78 19.82
CA ASN A 113 -13.06 -2.42 19.23
C ASN A 113 -12.88 -2.28 17.72
N PHE A 114 -13.79 -2.95 17.00
CA PHE A 114 -14.05 -2.79 15.58
C PHE A 114 -14.55 -1.37 15.25
#